data_AF-A0A8T3WUU3-F1
#
_entry.id   AF-A0A8T3WUU3-F1
#
_cell.length_a   1.000
_cell.length_b   1.000
_cell.length_c   1.000
_cell.angle_alpha   90.00
_cell.angle_beta   90.00
_cell.angle_gamma   90.00
#
_symmetry.space_group_name_H-M   'P 1'
#
loop_
_entity.id
_entity.type
_entity.pdbx_description
1 polymer ?
#
loop_
_entity_poly.entity_id
_entity_poly.type
_entity_poly.pdbx_seq_one_letter_code
_entity_poly.pdbx_strand_id
1 'polypeptide(L)'
;MKMDLSHKDLVKLGVHESKQGHSLNEIEADFSKKGISRKETIKALKEVEYHNKRDEALKAKETASKKLQDKTAGDAKSNTENAQSAEKKSSFWVYLLVFLVLAALAIFYYSYNNKF
;
A
#
# COMPACT_ATOMS: atom_id res chain seq x y z
N MET A 1 -15.57 17.17 37.05
CA MET A 1 -14.88 18.30 36.39
C MET A 1 -15.18 18.18 34.91
N LYS A 2 -15.78 19.20 34.27
CA LYS A 2 -15.91 19.22 32.80
C LYS A 2 -14.55 19.60 32.24
N MET A 3 -13.94 18.69 31.48
CA MET A 3 -12.73 19.01 30.73
C MET A 3 -13.16 19.69 29.43
N ASP A 4 -12.99 21.01 29.33
CA ASP A 4 -13.06 21.72 28.05
C ASP A 4 -11.77 21.44 27.29
N LEU A 5 -11.74 20.31 26.59
CA LEU A 5 -10.68 19.96 25.66
C LEU A 5 -11.04 20.51 24.29
N SER A 6 -10.09 21.15 23.61
CA SER A 6 -10.29 21.58 22.23
C SER A 6 -10.55 20.37 21.33
N HIS A 7 -11.32 20.54 20.26
CA HIS A 7 -11.55 19.49 19.26
C HIS A 7 -10.24 18.86 18.76
N LYS A 8 -9.19 19.68 18.60
CA LYS A 8 -7.86 19.23 18.17
C LYS A 8 -7.19 18.30 19.20
N ASP A 9 -7.39 18.57 20.48
CA ASP A 9 -6.82 17.74 21.56
C ASP A 9 -7.58 16.43 21.70
N LEU A 10 -8.91 16.44 21.51
CA LEU A 10 -9.73 15.23 21.45
C LEU A 10 -9.31 14.32 20.29
N VAL A 11 -9.05 14.89 19.11
CA VAL A 11 -8.54 14.13 17.96
C VAL A 11 -7.16 13.55 18.25
N LYS A 12 -6.24 14.32 18.82
CA LYS A 12 -4.91 13.81 19.21
C LYS A 12 -5.00 12.67 20.21
N LEU A 13 -5.82 12.84 21.24
CA LEU A 13 -6.02 11.83 22.28
C LEU A 13 -6.65 10.57 21.66
N GLY A 14 -7.69 10.72 20.83
CA GLY A 14 -8.33 9.59 20.16
C GLY A 14 -7.40 8.84 19.21
N VAL A 15 -6.54 9.54 18.45
CA VAL A 15 -5.51 8.90 17.60
C VAL A 15 -4.50 8.15 18.47
N HIS A 16 -4.10 8.71 19.61
CA HIS A 16 -3.17 8.07 20.52
C HIS A 16 -3.76 6.78 21.12
N GLU A 17 -4.96 6.85 21.69
CA GLU A 17 -5.68 5.69 22.24
C GLU A 17 -5.91 4.61 21.18
N SER A 18 -6.29 5.00 19.96
CA SER A 18 -6.50 4.06 18.87
C SER A 18 -5.21 3.36 18.44
N LYS A 19 -4.06 4.05 18.46
CA LYS A 19 -2.74 3.44 18.21
C LYS A 19 -2.31 2.49 19.33
N GLN A 20 -2.84 2.62 20.53
CA GLN A 20 -2.63 1.67 21.64
C GLN A 20 -3.53 0.43 21.54
N GLY A 21 -4.45 0.39 20.58
CA GLY A 21 -5.33 -0.76 20.34
C GLY A 21 -6.73 -0.60 20.89
N HIS A 22 -7.07 0.56 21.46
CA HIS A 22 -8.44 0.85 21.89
C HIS A 22 -9.37 1.04 20.69
N SER A 23 -10.55 0.44 20.77
CA SER A 23 -11.61 0.61 19.79
C SER A 23 -12.23 2.00 19.89
N LEU A 24 -12.79 2.52 18.78
CA LEU A 24 -13.46 3.82 18.78
C LEU A 24 -14.61 3.92 19.80
N ASN A 25 -15.26 2.79 20.09
CA ASN A 25 -16.33 2.71 21.10
C ASN A 25 -15.80 2.85 22.53
N GLU A 26 -14.63 2.29 22.84
CA GLU A 26 -13.98 2.47 24.14
C GLU A 26 -13.54 3.91 24.33
N ILE A 27 -13.00 4.52 23.28
CA ILE A 27 -12.62 5.94 23.28
C ILE A 27 -13.85 6.84 23.45
N GLU A 28 -14.99 6.53 22.79
CA GLU A 28 -16.26 7.24 23.01
C GLU A 28 -16.71 7.14 24.48
N ALA A 29 -16.66 5.94 25.06
CA ALA A 29 -17.05 5.71 26.44
C ALA A 29 -16.16 6.50 27.41
N ASP A 30 -14.85 6.55 27.16
CA ASP A 30 -13.91 7.29 28.01
C ASP A 30 -14.06 8.81 27.87
N PHE A 31 -14.35 9.32 26.68
CA PHE A 31 -14.65 10.74 26.49
C PHE A 31 -15.97 11.12 27.17
N SER A 32 -16.97 10.23 27.13
CA SER A 32 -18.24 10.40 27.86
C SER A 32 -18.02 10.45 29.38
N LYS A 33 -17.19 9.55 29.94
CA LYS A 33 -16.82 9.57 31.37
C LYS A 33 -16.09 10.86 31.79
N LYS A 34 -15.29 11.45 30.88
CA LYS A 34 -14.60 12.74 31.08
C LYS A 34 -15.54 13.96 30.96
N GLY A 35 -16.82 13.75 30.66
CA GLY A 35 -17.83 14.79 30.59
C GLY A 35 -17.82 15.59 29.27
N ILE A 36 -17.22 15.04 28.22
CA ILE A 36 -17.20 15.63 26.88
C ILE A 36 -18.55 15.38 26.18
N SER A 37 -19.03 16.36 25.42
CA SER A 37 -20.28 16.23 24.67
C SER A 37 -20.19 15.11 23.65
N ARG A 38 -21.20 14.22 23.61
CA ARG A 38 -21.29 13.13 22.63
C ARG A 38 -21.15 13.64 21.18
N LYS A 39 -21.68 14.82 20.88
CA LYS A 39 -21.60 15.43 19.54
C LYS A 39 -20.15 15.76 19.15
N GLU A 40 -19.37 16.27 20.09
CA GLU A 40 -17.96 16.61 19.89
C GLU A 40 -17.10 15.36 19.81
N THR A 41 -17.37 14.40 20.69
CA THR A 41 -16.74 13.07 20.66
C THR A 41 -16.91 12.38 19.31
N ILE A 42 -18.14 12.31 18.77
CA ILE A 42 -18.41 11.70 17.46
C ILE A 42 -17.66 12.44 16.35
N LYS A 43 -17.62 13.77 16.40
CA LYS A 43 -16.90 14.57 15.40
C LYS A 43 -15.40 14.28 15.45
N ALA A 44 -14.82 14.20 16.64
CA ALA A 44 -13.40 13.87 16.82
C ALA A 44 -13.10 12.42 16.37
N LEU A 45 -13.96 11.45 16.73
CA LEU A 45 -13.78 10.04 16.36
C LEU A 45 -13.83 9.81 14.85
N LYS A 46 -14.67 10.53 14.11
CA LYS A 46 -14.66 10.48 12.64
C LYS A 46 -13.33 10.91 12.04
N GLU A 47 -12.70 11.92 12.63
CA GLU A 47 -11.40 12.42 12.18
C GLU A 47 -10.27 11.48 12.58
N VAL A 48 -10.36 10.87 13.77
CA VAL A 48 -9.47 9.78 14.21
C VAL A 48 -9.54 8.60 13.24
N GLU A 49 -10.74 8.16 12.87
CA GLU A 49 -10.95 7.05 11.92
C GLU A 49 -10.34 7.37 10.55
N TYR A 50 -10.51 8.61 10.06
CA TYR A 50 -9.90 9.07 8.82
C TYR A 50 -8.36 9.01 8.89
N HIS A 51 -7.76 9.49 9.99
CA HIS A 51 -6.32 9.44 10.19
C HIS A 51 -5.78 8.01 10.22
N ASN A 52 -6.45 7.11 10.93
CA ASN A 52 -6.05 5.70 11.01
C ASN A 52 -6.07 5.03 9.63
N LYS A 53 -7.18 5.19 8.87
CA LYS A 53 -7.28 4.62 7.51
C LYS A 53 -6.20 5.18 6.57
N ARG A 54 -5.89 6.47 6.69
CA ARG A 54 -4.83 7.10 5.90
C ARG A 54 -3.45 6.53 6.26
N ASP A 55 -3.15 6.40 7.54
CA ASP A 55 -1.87 5.87 8.02
C ASP A 55 -1.72 4.37 7.66
N GLU A 56 -2.79 3.59 7.72
CA GLU A 56 -2.81 2.19 7.24
C GLU A 56 -2.57 2.09 5.74
N ALA A 57 -3.23 2.93 4.94
CA ALA A 57 -3.03 2.98 3.49
C ALA A 57 -1.59 3.37 3.12
N LEU A 58 -0.98 4.29 3.87
CA LEU A 58 0.42 4.67 3.69
C LEU A 58 1.37 3.53 4.10
N LYS A 59 1.14 2.88 5.24
CA LYS A 59 1.94 1.70 5.66
C LYS A 59 1.84 0.54 4.67
N ALA A 60 0.65 0.29 4.10
CA ALA A 60 0.46 -0.72 3.08
C ALA A 60 1.26 -0.40 1.81
N LYS A 61 1.31 0.88 1.40
CA LYS A 61 2.14 1.33 0.28
C LYS A 61 3.63 1.21 0.58
N GLU A 62 4.08 1.65 1.77
CA GLU A 62 5.49 1.56 2.16
C GLU A 62 5.97 0.12 2.28
N THR A 63 5.16 -0.79 2.82
CA THR A 63 5.52 -2.21 2.91
C THR A 63 5.56 -2.87 1.52
N ALA A 64 4.68 -2.48 0.60
CA ALA A 64 4.76 -2.91 -0.81
C ALA A 64 6.03 -2.37 -1.49
N SER A 65 6.38 -1.10 -1.27
CA SER A 65 7.60 -0.49 -1.81
C SER A 65 8.87 -1.08 -1.21
N LYS A 66 8.91 -1.35 0.10
CA LYS A 66 10.05 -2.02 0.76
C LYS A 66 10.21 -3.46 0.29
N LYS A 67 9.12 -4.21 0.09
CA LYS A 67 9.18 -5.56 -0.50
C LYS A 67 9.71 -5.57 -1.93
N LEU A 68 9.50 -4.51 -2.70
CA LEU A 68 10.11 -4.34 -4.03
C LEU A 68 11.60 -3.95 -3.92
N GLN A 69 11.95 -3.10 -2.95
CA GLN A 69 13.34 -2.67 -2.75
C GLN A 69 14.24 -3.80 -2.19
N ASP A 70 13.75 -4.61 -1.25
CA ASP A 70 14.47 -5.80 -0.74
C ASP A 70 14.62 -6.89 -1.81
N LYS A 71 13.65 -7.03 -2.73
CA LYS A 71 13.81 -7.88 -3.91
C LYS A 71 14.84 -7.36 -4.91
N THR A 72 15.08 -6.05 -4.94
CA THR A 72 16.07 -5.45 -5.86
C THR A 72 17.46 -5.37 -5.22
N ALA A 73 17.56 -5.34 -3.89
CA ALA A 73 18.81 -5.33 -3.14
C ALA A 73 19.33 -6.74 -2.74
N GLY A 74 18.45 -7.75 -2.66
CA GLY A 74 18.82 -9.14 -2.39
C GLY A 74 19.58 -9.82 -3.54
N ASP A 75 19.38 -9.38 -4.78
CA ASP A 75 20.05 -9.96 -5.97
C ASP A 75 21.48 -9.43 -6.19
N ALA A 76 21.99 -8.50 -5.36
CA ALA A 76 23.32 -7.91 -5.54
C ALA A 76 24.43 -8.53 -4.67
N LYS A 77 24.13 -9.50 -3.78
CA LYS A 77 25.14 -10.01 -2.82
C LYS A 77 25.28 -11.53 -2.69
N SER A 78 24.72 -12.31 -3.61
CA SER A 78 24.84 -13.77 -3.59
C SER A 78 25.18 -14.34 -4.97
N ASN A 79 26.23 -13.81 -5.59
CA ASN A 79 26.81 -14.39 -6.80
C ASN A 79 28.07 -15.19 -6.45
N THR A 80 27.97 -16.06 -5.46
CA THR A 80 28.98 -17.09 -5.22
C THR A 80 28.26 -18.36 -4.78
N GLU A 81 28.22 -19.29 -5.74
CA GLU A 81 28.02 -20.72 -5.57
C GLU A 81 26.61 -21.25 -5.28
N ASN A 82 26.17 -22.10 -6.22
CA ASN A 82 25.15 -23.14 -6.12
C ASN A 82 23.67 -22.74 -6.01
N ALA A 83 22.96 -22.81 -7.15
CA ALA A 83 21.67 -23.51 -7.19
C ALA A 83 21.32 -23.90 -8.64
N GLN A 84 21.60 -25.15 -9.00
CA GLN A 84 20.78 -25.86 -9.97
C GLN A 84 19.34 -25.93 -9.44
N SER A 85 18.39 -25.73 -10.36
CA SER A 85 16.98 -26.17 -10.29
C SER A 85 15.96 -25.32 -9.49
N ALA A 86 15.16 -24.54 -10.24
CA ALA A 86 13.70 -24.25 -10.10
C ALA A 86 13.42 -22.82 -10.60
N GLU A 87 12.95 -22.58 -11.82
CA GLU A 87 11.55 -22.73 -12.26
C GLU A 87 11.57 -22.79 -13.80
N LYS A 88 10.95 -23.80 -14.41
CA LYS A 88 10.56 -23.71 -15.82
C LYS A 88 9.41 -22.70 -15.94
N LYS A 89 9.73 -21.39 -15.88
CA LYS A 89 8.81 -20.34 -16.34
C LYS A 89 8.55 -20.61 -17.81
N SER A 90 7.29 -20.86 -18.15
CA SER A 90 6.87 -21.14 -19.52
C SER A 90 7.41 -20.07 -20.47
N SER A 91 8.38 -20.46 -21.29
CA SER A 91 9.00 -19.60 -22.30
C SER A 91 8.02 -19.19 -23.42
N PHE A 92 6.76 -19.65 -23.35
CA PHE A 92 5.72 -19.35 -24.34
C PHE A 92 5.54 -17.85 -24.58
N TRP A 93 5.52 -17.03 -23.53
CA TRP A 93 5.37 -15.57 -23.67
C TRP A 93 6.57 -14.91 -24.34
N VAL A 94 7.77 -15.43 -24.10
CA VAL A 94 9.00 -14.96 -24.76
C VAL A 94 8.95 -15.30 -26.25
N TYR A 95 8.57 -16.53 -26.59
CA TYR A 95 8.41 -16.93 -27.99
C TYR A 95 7.26 -16.18 -28.69
N LEU A 96 6.17 -15.88 -27.98
CA LEU A 96 5.05 -15.10 -28.51
C LEU A 96 5.48 -13.65 -28.85
N LEU A 97 6.27 -13.02 -27.99
CA LEU A 97 6.82 -11.68 -28.25
C LEU A 97 7.77 -11.69 -29.43
N VAL A 98 8.68 -12.66 -29.50
CA VAL A 98 9.61 -12.80 -30.64
C VAL A 98 8.84 -13.03 -31.95
N PHE A 99 7.79 -13.87 -31.92
CA PHE A 99 6.95 -14.12 -33.07
C PHE A 99 6.21 -12.85 -33.55
N LEU A 100 5.67 -12.05 -32.64
CA LEU A 100 5.00 -10.79 -32.99
C LEU A 100 5.95 -9.79 -33.67
N VAL A 101 7.19 -9.68 -33.18
CA VAL A 101 8.20 -8.80 -33.77
C VAL A 101 8.57 -9.27 -35.19
N LEU A 102 8.78 -10.58 -35.37
CA LEU A 102 9.08 -11.14 -36.68
C LEU A 102 7.93 -10.98 -37.68
N ALA A 103 6.68 -11.19 -37.24
CA ALA A 103 5.50 -10.98 -38.07
C ALA A 103 5.35 -9.51 -38.48
N ALA A 104 5.58 -8.57 -37.56
CA ALA A 104 5.56 -7.14 -37.87
C ALA A 104 6.64 -6.75 -38.89
N LEU A 105 7.86 -7.29 -38.75
CA LEU A 105 8.94 -7.08 -39.71
C LEU A 105 8.61 -7.67 -41.09
N ALA A 106 8.02 -8.86 -41.14
CA ALA A 106 7.61 -9.48 -42.40
C ALA A 106 6.51 -8.67 -43.11
N ILE A 107 5.50 -8.19 -42.37
CA ILE A 107 4.44 -7.33 -42.91
C ILE A 107 5.02 -5.99 -43.37
N PHE A 108 5.94 -5.40 -42.60
CA PHE A 108 6.60 -4.17 -42.96
C PHE A 108 7.43 -4.33 -44.24
N TYR A 109 8.22 -5.40 -44.34
CA TYR A 109 9.01 -5.71 -45.52
C TYR A 109 8.13 -5.99 -46.75
N TYR A 110 7.06 -6.77 -46.59
CA TYR A 110 6.11 -7.03 -47.66
C TYR A 110 5.38 -5.76 -48.11
N SER A 111 4.94 -4.92 -47.18
CA SER A 111 4.29 -3.64 -47.49
C SER A 111 5.24 -2.63 -48.12
N TYR A 112 6.53 -2.69 -47.79
CA TYR A 112 7.57 -1.84 -48.36
C TYR A 112 7.92 -2.29 -49.79
N ASN A 113 8.06 -3.60 -50.03
CA ASN A 113 8.36 -4.14 -51.36
C ASN A 113 7.16 -4.15 -52.32
N ASN A 114 5.92 -4.22 -51.85
CA ASN A 114 4.72 -4.13 -52.71
C ASN A 114 4.24 -2.68 -52.96
N LYS A 115 4.88 -1.67 -52.36
CA LYS A 115 4.59 -0.25 -52.60
C LYS A 115 5.51 0.41 -53.62
N PHE A 116 6.37 -0.36 -54.27
CA PHE A 116 7.10 -0.01 -55.49
C PHE A 116 6.76 -1.02 -56.59
#